data_AF-A0A7X1JC16-F1
#
_entry.id   AF-A0A7X1JC16-F1
#
_cell.length_a   1.000
_cell.length_b   1.000
_cell.length_c   1.000
_cell.angle_alpha   90.00
_cell.angle_beta   90.00
_cell.angle_gamma   90.00
#
_symmetry.space_group_name_H-M   'P 1'
#
loop_
_entity.id
_entity.type
_entity.pdbx_description
1 polymer ?
#
loop_
_entity_poly.entity_id
_entity_poly.type
_entity_poly.pdbx_seq_one_letter_code
_entity_poly.pdbx_strand_id
1 'polypeptide(L)'
;MTTALQSPIPSHPLLRLRLASRSGMPRPIDGAWWPRSYDLLAELPSLLAGLPRAWGHITSVTVNGATWSAAPGRMLVSNQVVRLRRTVAASAQHTIVLLAPGRGRWDLLVVPPDTTEETAEPLMAAAARGRD
;
A
#
# COMPACT_ATOMS: atom_id res chain seq x y z
N MET A 1 -21.63 6.69 27.16
CA MET A 1 -20.18 6.41 27.30
C MET A 1 -19.58 6.47 25.90
N THR A 2 -18.69 7.44 25.67
CA THR A 2 -18.11 7.75 24.36
C THR A 2 -16.66 7.30 24.34
N THR A 3 -16.24 6.62 23.27
CA THR A 3 -14.84 6.60 22.81
C THR A 3 -14.82 6.08 21.37
N ALA A 4 -15.09 6.98 20.41
CA ALA A 4 -14.61 6.79 19.04
C ALA A 4 -13.17 7.33 19.00
N LEU A 5 -12.19 6.42 18.90
CA LEU A 5 -10.79 6.79 18.73
C LEU A 5 -10.60 7.38 17.34
N GLN A 6 -10.78 8.70 17.26
CA GLN A 6 -10.47 9.52 16.10
C GLN A 6 -8.98 9.39 15.80
N SER A 7 -8.66 8.73 14.68
CA SER A 7 -7.28 8.57 14.23
C SER A 7 -6.75 9.93 13.78
N PRO A 8 -5.56 10.38 14.21
CA PRO A 8 -5.01 11.64 13.75
C PRO A 8 -4.80 11.56 12.23
N ILE A 9 -5.35 12.52 11.50
CA ILE A 9 -5.19 12.64 10.04
C ILE A 9 -3.95 13.53 9.81
N PRO A 10 -2.76 13.00 9.49
CA PRO A 10 -1.65 13.87 9.10
C PRO A 10 -1.93 14.48 7.73
N SER A 11 -1.90 15.80 7.70
CA SER A 11 -2.14 16.70 6.58
C SER A 11 -1.03 16.59 5.51
N HIS A 12 -1.13 15.61 4.62
CA HIS A 12 -0.41 15.56 3.35
C HIS A 12 -1.47 15.27 2.26
N PRO A 13 -1.34 15.76 1.01
CA PRO A 13 -2.41 15.63 0.02
C PRO A 13 -2.81 14.16 -0.08
N LEU A 14 -4.08 13.92 0.24
CA LEU A 14 -4.62 12.75 0.96
C LEU A 14 -4.24 11.39 0.35
N LEU A 15 -3.07 10.85 0.69
CA LEU A 15 -2.76 9.45 0.48
C LEU A 15 -3.65 8.64 1.43
N ARG A 16 -4.59 7.88 0.86
CA ARG A 16 -5.49 7.00 1.63
C ARG A 16 -4.75 5.70 1.98
N LEU A 17 -3.83 5.79 2.94
CA LEU A 17 -2.98 4.70 3.39
C LEU A 17 -3.25 4.42 4.88
N ARG A 18 -3.50 3.15 5.21
CA ARG A 18 -3.72 2.65 6.57
C ARG A 18 -2.74 1.52 6.85
N LEU A 19 -1.78 1.78 7.72
CA LEU A 19 -0.77 0.79 8.12
C LEU A 19 -1.17 0.14 9.45
N ALA A 20 -0.96 -1.16 9.56
CA ALA A 20 -1.11 -1.86 10.82
C ALA A 20 0.09 -1.54 11.75
N SER A 21 -0.19 -1.30 13.03
CA SER A 21 0.87 -1.14 14.02
C SER A 21 1.62 -2.48 14.21
N ARG A 22 2.95 -2.46 14.04
CA ARG A 22 3.80 -3.64 14.12
C ARG A 22 3.84 -4.18 15.55
N SER A 23 3.01 -5.18 15.88
CA SER A 23 3.01 -5.84 17.19
C SER A 23 3.89 -7.11 17.26
N GLY A 24 4.85 -7.29 16.36
CA GLY A 24 5.84 -8.37 16.44
C GLY A 24 5.42 -9.73 15.87
N MET A 25 4.16 -9.90 15.46
CA MET A 25 3.69 -11.12 14.79
C MET A 25 3.83 -11.02 13.27
N PRO A 26 4.30 -12.05 12.55
CA PRO A 26 4.25 -12.08 11.08
C PRO A 26 2.79 -12.01 10.63
N ARG A 27 2.42 -10.90 9.98
CA ARG A 27 1.08 -10.70 9.42
C ARG A 27 1.15 -10.87 7.90
N PRO A 28 0.13 -11.47 7.28
CA PRO A 28 0.08 -11.61 5.82
C PRO A 28 -0.11 -10.26 5.10
N ILE A 29 -0.61 -9.24 5.81
CA ILE A 29 -0.86 -7.88 5.30
C ILE A 29 -0.39 -6.86 6.35
N ASP A 30 0.50 -5.96 5.95
CA ASP A 30 1.08 -4.88 6.76
C ASP A 30 0.24 -3.59 6.73
N GLY A 31 -0.72 -3.49 5.80
CA GLY A 31 -1.63 -2.37 5.70
C GLY A 31 -2.54 -2.42 4.48
N ALA A 32 -3.34 -1.38 4.30
CA ALA A 32 -4.11 -1.15 3.10
C ALA A 32 -3.81 0.22 2.51
N TRP A 33 -3.88 0.28 1.20
CA TRP A 33 -3.68 1.45 0.39
C TRP A 33 -4.83 1.57 -0.60
N TRP A 34 -5.47 2.73 -0.61
CA TRP A 34 -6.52 3.04 -1.56
C TRP A 34 -6.02 4.07 -2.58
N PRO A 35 -5.55 3.61 -3.76
CA PRO A 35 -5.20 4.50 -4.86
C PRO A 35 -6.38 5.34 -5.33
N ARG A 36 -6.08 6.51 -5.90
CA ARG A 36 -7.09 7.35 -6.58
C ARG A 36 -7.34 6.94 -8.03
N SER A 37 -6.43 6.20 -8.64
CA SER A 37 -6.49 5.82 -10.05
C SER A 37 -5.74 4.51 -10.28
N TYR A 38 -6.05 3.83 -11.38
CA TYR A 38 -5.29 2.65 -11.82
C TYR A 38 -3.93 3.00 -12.45
N ASP A 39 -3.54 4.28 -12.42
CA ASP A 39 -2.25 4.76 -12.90
C ASP A 39 -1.17 4.59 -11.81
N LEU A 40 -0.42 3.50 -11.89
CA LEU A 40 0.61 3.19 -10.90
C LEU A 40 1.76 4.21 -10.91
N LEU A 41 2.00 4.89 -12.03
CA LEU A 41 3.09 5.84 -12.19
C LEU A 41 2.80 7.16 -11.48
N ALA A 42 1.56 7.63 -11.52
CA ALA A 42 1.11 8.79 -10.76
C ALA A 42 0.99 8.47 -9.26
N GLU A 43 0.60 7.24 -8.94
CA GLU A 43 0.27 6.83 -7.57
C GLU A 43 1.50 6.39 -6.75
N LEU A 44 2.51 5.76 -7.36
CA LEU A 44 3.73 5.29 -6.68
C LEU A 44 4.50 6.40 -5.93
N PRO A 45 4.75 7.57 -6.53
CA PRO A 45 5.42 8.68 -5.83
C PRO A 45 4.69 9.11 -4.57
N SER A 46 3.36 9.23 -4.64
CA SER A 46 2.51 9.57 -3.52
C SER A 46 2.53 8.49 -2.44
N LEU A 47 2.46 7.22 -2.85
CA LEU A 47 2.56 6.07 -1.94
C LEU A 47 3.89 6.09 -1.19
N LEU A 48 5.02 6.14 -1.91
CA LEU A 48 6.35 6.13 -1.30
C LEU A 48 6.60 7.36 -0.41
N ALA A 49 6.03 8.51 -0.75
CA ALA A 49 6.12 9.71 0.08
C ALA A 49 5.34 9.59 1.41
N GLY A 50 4.24 8.84 1.43
CA GLY A 50 3.45 8.59 2.65
C GLY A 50 3.88 7.38 3.47
N LEU A 51 4.82 6.56 2.97
CA LEU A 51 5.35 5.44 3.74
C LEU A 51 6.21 5.95 4.92
N PRO A 52 6.14 5.30 6.09
CA PRO A 52 6.95 5.66 7.24
C PRO A 52 8.43 5.38 6.95
N ARG A 53 9.31 6.26 7.43
CA ARG A 53 10.77 6.11 7.32
C ARG A 53 11.30 4.78 7.91
N ALA A 54 10.51 4.16 8.79
CA ALA A 54 10.78 2.84 9.37
C ALA A 54 10.70 1.68 8.36
N TRP A 55 10.15 1.87 7.16
CA TRP A 55 10.17 0.83 6.12
C TRP A 55 11.44 0.92 5.26
N GLY A 56 12.08 2.09 5.25
CA GLY A 56 13.30 2.35 4.49
C GLY A 56 13.03 2.62 3.02
N HIS A 57 14.07 2.46 2.20
CA HIS A 57 14.01 2.73 0.77
C HIS A 57 13.44 1.53 0.02
N ILE A 58 12.26 1.68 -0.55
CA ILE A 58 11.64 0.63 -1.36
C ILE A 58 12.33 0.61 -2.72
N THR A 59 12.99 -0.50 -3.05
CA THR A 59 13.69 -0.66 -4.34
C THR A 59 12.95 -1.58 -5.31
N SER A 60 11.96 -2.34 -4.84
CA SER A 60 11.13 -3.17 -5.71
C SER A 60 9.68 -3.17 -5.24
N VAL A 61 8.78 -3.09 -6.21
CA VAL A 61 7.33 -3.08 -6.04
C VAL A 61 6.79 -4.19 -6.90
N THR A 62 6.00 -5.10 -6.34
CA THR A 62 5.33 -6.15 -7.11
C THR A 62 3.83 -5.89 -7.11
N VAL A 63 3.25 -5.79 -8.30
CA VAL A 63 1.81 -5.57 -8.51
C VAL A 63 1.24 -6.66 -9.41
N ASN A 64 -0.06 -6.88 -9.36
CA ASN A 64 -0.72 -7.75 -10.32
C ASN A 64 -0.86 -7.06 -11.68
N GLY A 65 -0.36 -7.69 -12.74
CA GLY A 65 -0.39 -7.14 -14.09
C GLY A 65 -1.78 -7.12 -14.75
N ALA A 66 -2.76 -7.86 -14.21
CA ALA A 66 -4.15 -7.83 -14.64
C ALA A 66 -4.91 -6.62 -14.06
N THR A 67 -4.52 -6.14 -12.88
CA THR A 67 -5.14 -4.96 -12.23
C THR A 67 -4.43 -3.66 -12.62
N TRP A 68 -3.12 -3.71 -12.86
CA TRP A 68 -2.28 -2.54 -13.12
C TRP A 68 -1.69 -2.60 -14.53
N SER A 69 -2.28 -1.83 -15.45
CA SER A 69 -1.93 -1.86 -16.88
C SER A 69 -0.55 -1.28 -17.23
N ALA A 70 0.01 -0.37 -16.40
CA ALA A 70 1.21 0.39 -16.73
C ALA A 70 2.32 0.25 -15.67
N ALA A 71 3.10 -0.82 -15.78
CA ALA A 71 4.34 -0.98 -15.01
C ALA A 71 5.56 -1.05 -15.95
N PRO A 72 6.26 0.08 -16.21
CA PRO A 72 7.59 0.03 -16.80
C PRO A 72 8.47 -0.77 -15.85
N GLY A 73 9.32 -1.67 -16.34
CA GLY A 73 10.06 -2.60 -15.47
C GLY A 73 10.92 -1.91 -14.39
N ARG A 74 11.19 -0.60 -14.54
CA ARG A 74 11.82 0.27 -13.56
C ARG A 74 11.23 1.68 -13.66
N MET A 75 11.13 2.38 -12.54
CA MET A 75 10.69 3.77 -12.45
C MET A 75 11.61 4.52 -11.49
N LEU A 76 11.91 5.78 -11.79
CA LEU A 76 12.61 6.66 -10.87
C LEU A 76 11.58 7.42 -10.02
N VAL A 77 11.60 7.22 -8.71
CA VAL A 77 10.68 7.85 -7.75
C VAL A 77 11.47 8.47 -6.62
N SER A 78 11.30 9.75 -6.35
CA SER A 78 12.01 10.45 -5.25
C SER A 78 13.53 10.16 -5.25
N ASN A 79 14.16 10.28 -6.41
CA ASN A 79 15.58 9.99 -6.63
C ASN A 79 16.04 8.55 -6.31
N GLN A 80 15.11 7.58 -6.30
CA GLN A 80 15.43 6.16 -6.15
C GLN A 80 14.84 5.35 -7.31
N VAL A 81 15.59 4.34 -7.77
CA VAL A 81 15.11 3.44 -8.83
C VAL A 81 14.29 2.33 -8.20
N VAL A 82 13.00 2.35 -8.46
CA VAL A 82 12.02 1.37 -8.01
C VAL A 82 11.78 0.39 -9.15
N ARG A 83 12.06 -0.90 -8.92
CA ARG A 83 11.81 -1.96 -9.89
C ARG A 83 10.36 -2.40 -9.78
N LEU A 84 9.56 -2.17 -10.82
CA LEU A 84 8.21 -2.70 -10.85
C LEU A 84 8.23 -4.13 -11.42
N ARG A 85 7.71 -5.06 -10.63
CA ARG A 85 7.51 -6.45 -11.00
C ARG A 85 6.02 -6.69 -11.18
N ARG A 86 5.69 -7.46 -12.21
CA ARG A 86 4.32 -7.94 -12.42
C ARG A 86 4.24 -9.38 -11.95
N THR A 87 3.18 -9.68 -11.20
CA THR A 87 2.82 -11.05 -10.84
C THR A 87 1.44 -11.39 -11.42
N VAL A 88 1.23 -12.66 -11.71
CA VAL A 88 -0.06 -13.18 -12.19
C VAL A 88 -0.80 -13.95 -11.10
N ALA A 89 -0.26 -13.95 -9.87
CA ALA A 89 -0.88 -14.62 -8.74
C ALA A 89 -2.24 -13.99 -8.42
N ALA A 90 -3.28 -14.82 -8.36
CA ALA A 90 -4.64 -14.38 -8.00
C ALA A 90 -4.68 -13.70 -6.63
N SER A 91 -3.89 -14.20 -5.66
CA SER A 91 -3.76 -13.59 -4.33
C SER A 91 -3.13 -12.18 -4.34
N ALA A 92 -2.50 -11.78 -5.44
CA ALA A 92 -1.90 -10.46 -5.59
C ALA A 92 -2.79 -9.46 -6.35
N GLN A 93 -3.99 -9.88 -6.80
CA GLN A 93 -4.88 -9.01 -7.60
C GLN A 93 -5.16 -7.67 -6.91
N HIS A 94 -5.35 -7.71 -5.60
CA HIS A 94 -5.56 -6.55 -4.74
C HIS A 94 -4.44 -6.42 -3.70
N THR A 95 -3.21 -6.82 -4.03
CA THR A 95 -2.07 -6.75 -3.10
C THR A 95 -0.84 -6.21 -3.81
N ILE A 96 -0.20 -5.20 -3.21
CA ILE A 96 1.07 -4.63 -3.64
C ILE A 96 2.16 -5.02 -2.65
N VAL A 97 3.22 -5.63 -3.17
CA VAL A 97 4.34 -6.10 -2.35
C VAL A 97 5.51 -5.15 -2.52
N LEU A 98 5.89 -4.50 -1.43
CA LEU A 98 7.02 -3.59 -1.37
C LEU A 98 8.23 -4.35 -0.81
N LEU A 99 9.38 -4.18 -1.43
CA LEU A 99 10.64 -4.80 -1.01
C LEU A 99 11.68 -3.71 -0.83
N ALA A 100 12.31 -3.73 0.35
CA ALA A 100 13.37 -2.82 0.73
C ALA A 100 14.57 -3.66 1.20
N PRO A 101 15.71 -3.55 0.50
CA PRO A 101 16.90 -4.31 0.81
C PRO A 101 17.39 -3.92 2.21
N GLY A 102 17.65 -4.92 3.04
CA GLY A 102 18.11 -4.73 4.43
C GLY A 102 16.99 -4.49 5.47
N ARG A 103 15.72 -4.33 5.05
CA ARG A 103 14.59 -4.17 5.98
C ARG A 103 13.55 -5.29 5.87
N GLY A 104 13.24 -5.77 4.66
CA GLY A 104 12.29 -6.87 4.46
C GLY A 104 11.29 -6.68 3.32
N ARG A 105 10.13 -7.33 3.48
CA ARG A 105 8.98 -7.31 2.57
C ARG A 105 7.77 -6.75 3.31
N TRP A 106 6.99 -5.91 2.64
CA TRP A 106 5.70 -5.42 3.13
C TRP A 106 4.61 -5.73 2.12
N ASP A 107 3.52 -6.31 2.61
CA ASP A 107 2.37 -6.66 1.80
C ASP A 107 1.25 -5.66 2.11
N LEU A 108 0.84 -4.85 1.14
CA LEU A 108 -0.25 -3.88 1.29
C LEU A 108 -1.46 -4.32 0.47
N LEU A 109 -2.65 -4.28 1.06
CA LEU A 109 -3.90 -4.48 0.34
C LEU A 109 -4.22 -3.24 -0.50
N VAL A 110 -4.43 -3.39 -1.80
CA VAL A 110 -4.89 -2.35 -2.72
C VAL A 110 -6.40 -2.38 -2.79
N VAL A 111 -7.06 -1.31 -2.34
CA VAL A 111 -8.50 -1.13 -2.56
C VAL A 111 -8.70 -0.50 -3.95
N PRO A 112 -9.52 -1.07 -4.85
CA PRO A 112 -9.77 -0.48 -6.15
C PRO A 112 -10.29 0.97 -6.03
N PRO A 113 -9.84 1.91 -6.89
CA PRO A 113 -10.34 3.29 -6.89
C PRO A 113 -11.85 3.37 -7.17
N ASP A 114 -12.42 2.36 -7.84
CA ASP A 114 -13.86 2.24 -8.15
C ASP A 114 -14.70 1.83 -6.92
N THR A 115 -14.05 1.38 -5.83
CA THR A 115 -14.75 1.01 -4.59
C THR A 115 -15.29 2.25 -3.90
N THR A 116 -16.54 2.21 -3.44
CA THR A 116 -17.14 3.33 -2.69
C THR A 116 -16.51 3.50 -1.31
N GLU A 117 -16.54 4.73 -0.76
CA GLU A 117 -16.01 5.03 0.59
C GLU A 117 -16.59 4.10 1.66
N GLU A 118 -17.89 3.79 1.57
CA GLU A 118 -18.57 2.88 2.51
C GLU A 118 -18.02 1.45 2.51
N THR A 119 -17.45 0.99 1.40
CA THR A 119 -16.82 -0.33 1.29
C THR A 119 -15.32 -0.26 1.54
N ALA A 120 -14.67 0.84 1.14
CA ALA A 120 -13.24 1.03 1.29
C ALA A 120 -12.82 1.24 2.76
N GLU A 121 -13.61 2.00 3.52
CA GLU A 121 -13.39 2.26 4.96
C GLU A 121 -13.30 0.96 5.78
N PRO A 122 -14.28 0.04 5.75
CA PRO A 122 -14.21 -1.21 6.51
C PRO A 122 -13.10 -2.13 6.00
N LEU A 123 -12.79 -2.14 4.69
CA LEU A 123 -11.66 -2.90 4.15
C LEU A 123 -10.32 -2.39 4.69
N MET A 124 -10.12 -1.08 4.68
CA MET A 124 -8.90 -0.47 5.23
C MET A 124 -8.81 -0.63 6.74
N ALA A 125 -9.93 -0.54 7.46
CA ALA A 125 -9.99 -0.83 8.89
C ALA A 125 -9.64 -2.28 9.20
N ALA A 126 -10.16 -3.24 8.42
CA ALA A 126 -9.87 -4.66 8.58
C ALA A 126 -8.39 -4.97 8.32
N ALA A 127 -7.81 -4.38 7.29
CA ALA A 127 -6.38 -4.53 6.99
C ALA A 127 -5.48 -3.95 8.10
N ALA A 128 -5.86 -2.82 8.69
CA ALA A 128 -5.13 -2.22 9.81
C ALA A 128 -5.25 -3.04 11.11
N ARG A 129 -6.39 -3.72 11.32
CA ARG A 129 -6.66 -4.51 12.54
C ARG A 129 -5.88 -5.83 12.54
N GLY A 130 -5.59 -6.36 11.35
CA GLY A 130 -5.07 -7.72 11.16
C GLY A 130 -6.21 -8.71 11.35
N ARG A 131 -6.42 -9.63 10.39
CA ARG A 131 -7.38 -10.72 10.60
C ARG A 131 -6.88 -11.56 11.78
N ASP A 132 -7.71 -11.63 12.81
CA ASP A 132 -7.68 -12.67 13.84
C ASP A 132 -8.13 -14.00 13.21
#